data_AF-A0A843F320-F1
#
_entry.id   AF-A0A843F320-F1
#
_cell.length_a   1.000
_cell.length_b   1.000
_cell.length_c   1.000
_cell.angle_alpha   90.00
_cell.angle_beta   90.00
_cell.angle_gamma   90.00
#
_symmetry.space_group_name_H-M   'P 1'
#
loop_
_entity.id
_entity.type
_entity.pdbx_description
1 polymer ?
#
loop_
_entity_poly.entity_id
_entity_poly.type
_entity_poly.pdbx_seq_one_letter_code
_entity_poly.pdbx_strand_id
1 'polypeptide(L)'
;MISSVSAGWFDFLGDDSSAENNETNFVVGYFVEFPPFEYTDENGEVTGFDLDLAQEVCDRNNWTLVENKIIDWDTKEAELDSGAIDCIWSGFTINGREDDYAWS
;
A
#
# COMPACT_ATOMS: atom_id res chain seq x y z
N MET A 1 -52.34 4.42 39.37
CA MET A 1 -51.32 3.39 39.16
C MET A 1 -50.17 4.04 38.43
N ILE A 2 -49.08 4.26 39.15
CA ILE A 2 -47.88 4.94 38.66
C ILE A 2 -46.98 3.84 38.13
N SER A 3 -46.78 3.75 36.81
CA SER A 3 -45.76 2.89 36.24
C SER A 3 -44.54 3.76 35.98
N SER A 4 -43.55 3.64 36.87
CA SER A 4 -42.26 4.30 36.74
C SER A 4 -41.47 3.66 35.60
N VAL A 5 -41.18 4.43 34.56
CA VAL A 5 -40.13 4.10 33.61
C VAL A 5 -38.80 4.56 34.21
N SER A 6 -37.96 3.58 34.58
CA SER A 6 -36.57 3.78 34.95
C SER A 6 -35.80 4.22 33.70
N ALA A 7 -35.60 5.53 33.53
CA ALA A 7 -34.61 6.06 32.61
C ALA A 7 -33.22 5.79 33.19
N GLY A 8 -32.56 4.75 32.68
CA GLY A 8 -31.23 4.34 33.08
C GLY A 8 -30.22 5.46 32.80
N TRP A 9 -29.35 5.70 33.78
CA TRP A 9 -28.17 6.57 33.70
C TRP A 9 -27.06 6.02 32.76
N PHE A 10 -27.40 5.21 31.77
CA PHE A 10 -26.43 4.42 31.00
C PHE A 10 -26.14 4.93 29.59
N ASP A 11 -26.82 5.98 29.11
CA ASP A 11 -26.66 6.48 27.73
C ASP A 11 -25.73 7.72 27.62
N PHE A 12 -24.96 8.09 28.65
CA PHE A 12 -24.07 9.28 28.61
C PHE A 12 -22.59 8.97 28.34
N LEU A 13 -22.17 7.70 28.30
CA LEU A 13 -20.79 7.36 27.93
C LEU A 13 -20.77 6.86 26.49
N GLY A 14 -21.00 7.80 25.57
CA GLY A 14 -20.56 7.65 24.19
C GLY A 14 -19.04 7.61 24.17
N ASP A 15 -18.50 6.41 24.22
CA ASP A 15 -17.14 6.10 23.80
C ASP A 15 -17.07 6.31 22.29
N ASP A 16 -16.71 7.53 21.88
CA ASP A 16 -16.28 7.82 20.51
C ASP A 16 -14.75 7.92 20.52
N SER A 17 -14.12 6.77 20.69
CA SER A 17 -12.70 6.56 20.39
C SER A 17 -12.56 5.73 19.13
N SER A 18 -13.21 6.18 18.05
CA SER A 18 -12.82 5.79 16.70
C SER A 18 -11.52 6.51 16.34
N ALA A 19 -10.40 6.02 16.87
CA ALA A 19 -9.11 6.28 16.27
C ALA A 19 -9.12 5.61 14.88
N GLU A 20 -9.64 6.33 13.88
CA GLU A 20 -9.39 5.97 12.49
C GLU A 20 -7.89 6.07 12.26
N ASN A 21 -7.21 4.94 12.41
CA ASN A 21 -5.83 4.81 12.01
C ASN A 21 -5.84 4.82 10.48
N ASN A 22 -5.86 6.03 9.89
CA ASN A 22 -5.86 6.27 8.45
C ASN A 22 -4.45 6.03 7.86
N GLU A 23 -3.78 4.97 8.32
CA GLU A 23 -2.53 4.49 7.74
C GLU A 23 -2.88 3.87 6.39
N THR A 24 -2.66 4.65 5.34
CA THR A 24 -2.78 4.18 3.96
C THR A 24 -1.60 3.26 3.69
N ASN A 25 -1.86 1.99 3.46
CA ASN A 25 -0.85 1.05 2.99
C ASN A 25 -0.66 1.24 1.48
N PHE A 26 0.58 1.30 1.04
CA PHE A 26 0.94 1.39 -0.37
C PHE A 26 1.73 0.13 -0.77
N VAL A 27 1.10 -0.72 -1.59
CA VAL A 27 1.65 -2.00 -2.02
C VAL A 27 2.28 -1.85 -3.40
N VAL A 28 3.61 -1.79 -3.43
CA VAL A 28 4.37 -1.70 -4.68
C VAL A 28 4.74 -3.11 -5.14
N GLY A 29 4.45 -3.41 -6.40
CA GLY A 29 4.95 -4.62 -7.03
C GLY A 29 6.20 -4.34 -7.88
N TYR A 30 7.24 -5.13 -7.65
CA TYR A 30 8.57 -4.95 -8.24
C TYR A 30 9.25 -6.29 -8.55
N PHE A 31 10.43 -6.25 -9.20
CA PHE A 31 11.20 -7.45 -9.57
C PHE A 31 12.68 -7.33 -9.15
N VAL A 32 13.14 -8.22 -8.27
CA VAL A 32 14.40 -8.10 -7.50
C VAL A 32 15.68 -8.37 -8.32
N GLU A 33 15.59 -8.72 -9.60
CA GLU A 33 16.78 -9.05 -10.40
C GLU A 33 17.16 -7.92 -11.37
N PHE A 34 16.96 -6.66 -10.98
CA PHE A 34 17.15 -5.50 -11.86
C PHE A 34 18.01 -4.37 -11.25
N PRO A 35 19.30 -4.61 -10.94
CA PRO A 35 20.18 -3.57 -10.41
C PRO A 35 20.41 -2.45 -11.44
N PRO A 36 20.49 -1.17 -11.00
CA PRO A 36 20.47 -0.69 -9.61
C PRO A 36 19.06 -0.35 -9.07
N PHE A 37 17.99 -0.70 -9.79
CA PHE A 37 16.61 -0.31 -9.47
C PHE A 37 16.05 -1.15 -8.33
N GLU A 38 16.18 -2.47 -8.43
CA GLU A 38 15.90 -3.42 -7.34
C GLU A 38 16.90 -4.57 -7.37
N TYR A 39 17.44 -4.92 -6.21
CA TYR A 39 18.36 -6.02 -6.04
C TYR A 39 18.41 -6.50 -4.59
N THR A 40 18.85 -7.73 -4.39
CA THR A 40 19.24 -8.22 -3.06
C THR A 40 20.67 -7.78 -2.77
N ASP A 41 20.88 -7.07 -1.66
CA ASP A 41 22.19 -6.60 -1.23
C ASP A 41 23.05 -7.73 -0.62
N GLU A 42 24.25 -7.39 -0.14
CA GLU A 42 25.17 -8.34 0.48
C GLU A 42 24.65 -8.92 1.82
N ASN A 43 23.67 -8.25 2.45
CA ASN A 43 23.05 -8.67 3.71
C ASN A 43 21.82 -9.57 3.48
N GLY A 44 21.37 -9.71 2.23
CA GLY A 44 20.16 -10.45 1.89
C GLY A 44 18.88 -9.61 1.94
N GLU A 45 19.01 -8.28 2.05
CA GLU A 45 17.90 -7.34 2.06
C GLU A 45 17.58 -6.88 0.63
N VAL A 46 16.30 -6.74 0.31
CA VAL A 46 15.87 -6.18 -0.98
C VAL A 46 15.99 -4.67 -0.88
N THR A 47 16.76 -4.06 -1.77
CA THR A 47 17.00 -2.62 -1.83
C THR A 47 17.12 -2.16 -3.28
N GLY A 48 17.20 -0.85 -3.49
CA GLY A 48 17.47 -0.27 -4.79
C GLY A 48 16.76 1.07 -4.98
N PHE A 49 17.07 1.74 -6.08
CA PHE A 49 16.58 3.09 -6.36
C PHE A 49 15.05 3.20 -6.36
N ASP A 50 14.35 2.23 -6.95
CA ASP A 50 12.88 2.29 -7.08
C ASP A 50 12.20 2.06 -5.71
N LEU A 51 12.80 1.27 -4.82
CA LEU A 51 12.32 1.07 -3.44
C LEU A 51 12.57 2.30 -2.55
N ASP A 52 13.77 2.90 -2.64
CA ASP A 52 14.09 4.14 -1.91
C ASP A 52 13.14 5.28 -2.31
N LEU A 53 12.80 5.35 -3.60
CA LEU A 53 11.88 6.34 -4.12
C LEU A 53 10.43 6.08 -3.68
N ALA A 54 9.99 4.81 -3.67
CA ALA A 54 8.68 4.45 -3.14
C ALA A 54 8.55 4.77 -1.64
N GLN A 55 9.61 4.55 -0.86
CA GLN A 55 9.64 4.88 0.57
C GLN A 55 9.54 6.39 0.79
N GLU A 56 10.31 7.21 0.07
CA GLU A 56 10.22 8.68 0.16
C GLU A 56 8.84 9.21 -0.24
N VAL A 57 8.17 8.60 -1.23
CA VAL A 57 6.78 8.91 -1.57
C VAL A 57 5.84 8.60 -0.41
N CYS A 58 6.01 7.45 0.23
CA CYS A 58 5.20 7.07 1.39
C CYS A 58 5.41 8.05 2.56
N ASP A 59 6.65 8.41 2.86
CA ASP A 59 7.01 9.33 3.93
C ASP A 59 6.36 10.72 3.75
N ARG A 60 6.35 11.23 2.51
CA ARG A 60 5.70 12.52 2.19
C ARG A 60 4.19 12.51 2.34
N ASN A 61 3.57 11.35 2.14
CA ASN A 61 2.12 11.19 2.18
C ASN A 61 1.63 10.60 3.50
N ASN A 62 2.53 10.31 4.45
CA ASN A 62 2.22 9.58 5.68
C ASN A 62 1.54 8.24 5.40
N TRP A 63 2.08 7.52 4.42
CA TRP A 63 1.67 6.16 4.03
C TRP A 63 2.67 5.14 4.56
N THR A 64 2.25 3.88 4.61
CA THR A 64 3.11 2.74 4.97
C THR A 64 3.43 1.96 3.71
N LEU A 65 4.72 1.92 3.33
CA LEU A 65 5.17 1.07 2.22
C LEU A 65 5.06 -0.40 2.62
N VAL A 66 4.47 -1.22 1.75
CA VAL A 66 4.40 -2.67 1.89
C VAL A 66 5.32 -3.31 0.86
N GLU A 67 6.55 -3.60 1.28
CA GLU A 67 7.66 -4.11 0.45
C GLU A 67 7.57 -5.62 0.13
N ASN A 68 6.38 -6.19 -0.05
CA ASN A 68 6.21 -7.65 0.02
C ASN A 68 5.83 -8.34 -1.28
N LYS A 69 6.09 -7.75 -2.44
CA LYS A 69 5.72 -8.40 -3.71
C LYS A 69 6.78 -8.34 -4.80
N ILE A 70 7.52 -9.45 -4.87
CA ILE A 70 8.11 -9.94 -6.11
C ILE A 70 6.95 -10.39 -7.01
N ILE A 71 6.62 -9.60 -8.02
CA ILE A 71 5.59 -9.99 -8.97
C ILE A 71 6.20 -10.97 -9.97
N ASP A 72 5.47 -12.03 -10.34
CA ASP A 72 5.76 -12.73 -11.59
C ASP A 72 5.35 -11.82 -12.76
N TRP A 73 6.33 -11.46 -13.58
CA TRP A 73 6.15 -10.52 -14.69
C TRP A 73 5.07 -10.94 -15.68
N ASP A 74 4.82 -12.25 -15.84
CA ASP A 74 3.78 -12.75 -16.73
C ASP A 74 2.36 -12.56 -16.15
N THR A 75 2.25 -12.24 -14.86
CA THR A 75 0.97 -12.10 -14.14
C THR A 75 0.73 -10.72 -13.52
N LYS A 76 1.64 -9.76 -13.75
CA LYS A 76 1.59 -8.40 -13.17
C LYS A 76 0.26 -7.68 -13.40
N GLU A 77 -0.37 -7.84 -14.58
CA GLU A 77 -1.66 -7.22 -14.88
C GLU A 77 -2.77 -7.79 -13.99
N ALA A 78 -2.79 -9.10 -13.77
CA ALA A 78 -3.79 -9.73 -12.92
C ALA A 78 -3.62 -9.34 -11.44
N GLU A 79 -2.37 -9.15 -11.00
CA GLU A 79 -2.10 -8.64 -9.65
C GLU A 79 -2.55 -7.20 -9.46
N LEU A 80 -2.35 -6.35 -10.47
CA LEU A 80 -2.81 -4.97 -10.47
C LEU A 80 -4.34 -4.89 -10.50
N ASP A 81 -4.97 -5.62 -11.42
CA ASP A 81 -6.43 -5.64 -11.59
C ASP A 81 -7.17 -6.19 -10.36
N SER A 82 -6.55 -7.12 -9.62
CA SER A 82 -7.11 -7.67 -8.38
C SER A 82 -6.93 -6.77 -7.16
N GLY A 83 -6.17 -5.67 -7.28
CA GLY A 83 -5.79 -4.80 -6.16
C GLY A 83 -4.82 -5.48 -5.20
N ALA A 84 -4.13 -6.53 -5.67
CA ALA A 84 -3.11 -7.21 -4.88
C ALA A 84 -1.79 -6.42 -4.88
N ILE A 85 -1.61 -5.52 -5.84
CA ILE A 85 -0.63 -4.41 -5.85
C ILE A 85 -1.37 -3.13 -6.23
N ASP A 86 -0.91 -1.99 -5.73
CA ASP A 86 -1.47 -0.68 -6.07
C ASP A 86 -0.79 -0.08 -7.31
N CYS A 87 0.49 -0.39 -7.52
CA CYS A 87 1.23 0.02 -8.70
C CYS A 87 2.34 -0.98 -9.05
N ILE A 88 2.80 -0.90 -10.30
CA ILE A 88 4.01 -1.56 -10.78
C ILE A 88 5.13 -0.52 -10.80
N TRP A 89 6.20 -0.77 -10.06
CA TRP A 89 7.36 0.11 -10.01
C TRP A 89 8.62 -0.76 -10.07
N SER A 90 9.12 -0.98 -11.28
CA SER A 90 10.40 -1.68 -11.53
C SER A 90 10.87 -1.45 -12.95
N GLY A 91 11.52 -0.31 -13.19
CA GLY A 91 12.04 0.07 -14.51
C GLY A 91 10.98 -0.03 -15.64
N PHE A 92 9.71 0.21 -15.33
CA PHE A 92 8.59 -0.12 -16.20
C PHE A 92 8.53 0.84 -17.42
N THR A 93 8.78 0.30 -18.62
CA THR A 93 8.89 1.12 -19.83
C THR A 93 7.53 1.51 -20.40
N ILE A 94 7.36 2.82 -20.66
CA ILE A 94 6.12 3.41 -21.19
C ILE A 94 5.83 3.10 -22.66
N ASN A 95 6.88 2.96 -23.48
CA ASN A 95 6.74 2.86 -24.92
C ASN A 95 5.89 1.64 -25.34
N GLY A 96 4.78 1.90 -26.04
CA GLY A 96 3.86 0.87 -26.53
C GLY A 96 2.86 0.37 -25.49
N ARG A 97 2.75 1.06 -24.34
CA ARG A 97 1.86 0.76 -23.20
C ARG A 97 1.15 2.01 -22.68
N GLU A 98 1.16 3.09 -23.46
CA GLU A 98 0.63 4.40 -23.08
C GLU A 98 -0.87 4.34 -22.73
N ASP A 99 -1.62 3.48 -23.42
CA ASP A 99 -3.07 3.31 -23.26
C ASP A 99 -3.44 2.14 -22.31
N ASP A 100 -2.46 1.33 -21.89
CA ASP A 100 -2.68 0.11 -21.10
C ASP A 100 -2.65 0.38 -19.58
N TYR A 101 -1.98 1.47 -19.16
CA TYR A 101 -1.79 1.82 -17.75
C TYR A 101 -1.97 3.32 -17.52
N ALA A 102 -2.30 3.68 -16.27
CA ALA A 102 -2.17 5.05 -15.81
C ALA A 102 -0.70 5.32 -15.42
N TRP A 103 -0.08 6.33 -16.04
CA TRP A 103 1.30 6.73 -15.80
C TRP A 103 1.36 8.00 -14.93
N SER A 104 2.32 8.08 -13.99
CA SER A 104 2.55 9.24 -13.11
C SER A 104 4.02 9.63 -13.04
#